data_AF-A0A951P892-F1
#
_entry.id   AF-A0A951P892-F1
#
_cell.length_a   1.000
_cell.length_b   1.000
_cell.length_c   1.000
_cell.angle_alpha   90.00
_cell.angle_beta   90.00
_cell.angle_gamma   90.00
#
_symmetry.space_group_name_H-M   'P 1'
#
loop_
_entity.id
_entity.type
_entity.pdbx_description
1 polymer ?
#
loop_
_entity_poly.entity_id
_entity_poly.type
_entity_poly.pdbx_seq_one_letter_code
_entity_poly.pdbx_strand_id
1 'polypeptide(L)'
;MQQVETNPTLDFQSEVYKDAYSRINAIVIEGELEAHANYQRLADLIPDTAEQLLSLAKMEGRHMKGFQACGRNLDVTPDMEFAREFFTGLHQNFQAAAAAGQIVTCLLIQALIIECFAIAAYNIYIPVADDFARKITEGVVKDEYLHLNFGEEWLKANFEASKAELEAANRQNLPLVWQMLNQVAADAQELGMEKEALVEDFMISYGEALSNIGFSPRDIMRMSAHGLAA
;
A
#
# COMPACT_ATOMS: atom_id res chain seq x y z
N MET A 1 13.46 -24.91 22.94
CA MET A 1 13.56 -23.49 23.30
C MET A 1 14.43 -22.84 22.25
N GLN A 2 13.82 -22.27 21.21
CA GLN A 2 14.55 -21.43 20.26
C GLN A 2 15.00 -20.17 21.01
N GLN A 3 16.28 -19.86 20.89
CA GLN A 3 16.84 -18.60 21.38
C GLN A 3 16.09 -17.48 20.68
N VAL A 4 15.45 -16.62 21.47
CA VAL A 4 15.01 -15.29 21.01
C VAL A 4 16.31 -14.55 20.72
N GLU A 5 16.70 -14.48 19.44
CA GLU A 5 17.71 -13.52 19.01
C GLU A 5 17.18 -12.15 19.45
N THR A 6 17.90 -11.53 20.38
CA THR A 6 17.68 -10.15 20.76
C THR A 6 18.00 -9.32 19.53
N ASN A 7 16.96 -8.94 18.77
CA ASN A 7 17.09 -7.90 17.77
C ASN A 7 17.85 -6.73 18.40
N PRO A 8 18.91 -6.20 17.76
CA PRO A 8 19.56 -5.00 18.27
C PRO A 8 18.48 -3.93 18.43
N THR A 9 18.35 -3.41 19.65
CA THR A 9 17.37 -2.36 19.95
C THR A 9 17.64 -1.18 19.03
N LEU A 10 16.69 -0.86 18.14
CA LEU A 10 16.80 0.28 17.24
C LEU A 10 16.95 1.57 18.04
N ASP A 11 17.90 2.42 17.66
CA ASP A 11 18.03 3.76 18.22
C ASP A 11 17.22 4.76 17.38
N PHE A 12 15.97 4.95 17.78
CA PHE A 12 15.02 5.89 17.15
C PHE A 12 15.49 7.36 17.20
N GLN A 13 16.50 7.68 18.01
CA GLN A 13 17.06 9.04 18.11
C GLN A 13 18.31 9.23 17.25
N SER A 14 18.84 8.17 16.65
CA SER A 14 20.00 8.27 15.77
C SER A 14 19.66 9.04 14.48
N GLU A 15 20.63 9.81 13.98
CA GLU A 15 20.48 10.56 12.72
C GLU A 15 20.22 9.63 11.53
N VAL A 16 20.81 8.44 11.53
CA VAL A 16 20.61 7.44 10.46
C VAL A 16 19.16 6.96 10.44
N TYR A 17 18.60 6.62 11.62
CA TYR A 17 17.19 6.23 11.71
C TYR A 17 16.28 7.38 11.27
N LYS A 18 16.51 8.61 11.75
CA LYS A 18 15.67 9.77 11.43
C LYS A 18 15.73 10.15 9.95
N ASP A 19 16.90 10.04 9.31
CA ASP A 19 17.05 10.25 7.87
C ASP A 19 16.23 9.23 7.06
N ALA A 20 16.39 7.93 7.34
CA ALA A 20 15.59 6.89 6.69
C ALA A 20 14.08 7.05 6.97
N TYR A 21 13.73 7.34 8.23
CA TYR A 21 12.35 7.56 8.65
C TYR A 21 11.72 8.76 7.95
N SER A 22 12.49 9.80 7.60
CA SER A 22 11.96 10.97 6.88
C SER A 22 11.34 10.58 5.54
N ARG A 23 11.96 9.65 4.81
CA ARG A 23 11.49 9.16 3.51
C ARG A 23 10.38 8.13 3.65
N ILE A 24 10.53 7.15 4.55
CA ILE A 24 9.50 6.12 4.78
C ILE A 24 8.21 6.74 5.33
N ASN A 25 8.30 7.64 6.33
CA ASN A 25 7.13 8.34 6.84
C ASN A 25 6.50 9.22 5.75
N ALA A 26 7.30 9.86 4.88
CA ALA A 26 6.75 10.65 3.79
C ALA A 26 5.99 9.80 2.77
N ILE A 27 6.53 8.62 2.41
CA ILE A 27 5.85 7.65 1.54
C ILE A 27 4.49 7.30 2.12
N VAL A 28 4.43 6.93 3.40
CA VAL A 28 3.14 6.58 4.01
C VAL A 28 2.18 7.77 3.99
N ILE A 29 2.63 8.99 4.34
CA ILE A 29 1.76 10.19 4.28
C ILE A 29 1.25 10.44 2.86
N GLU A 30 2.11 10.35 1.85
CA GLU A 30 1.72 10.61 0.45
C GLU A 30 0.77 9.52 -0.06
N GLY A 31 1.03 8.25 0.26
CA GLY A 31 0.15 7.13 -0.07
C GLY A 31 -1.26 7.33 0.46
N GLU A 32 -1.39 7.77 1.72
CA GLU A 32 -2.67 8.09 2.36
C GLU A 32 -3.36 9.31 1.72
N LEU A 33 -2.58 10.32 1.32
CA LEU A 33 -3.09 11.50 0.62
C LEU A 33 -3.63 11.12 -0.77
N GLU A 34 -2.90 10.27 -1.49
CA GLU A 34 -3.32 9.75 -2.79
C GLU A 34 -4.55 8.85 -2.65
N ALA A 35 -4.57 7.93 -1.68
CA ALA A 35 -5.70 7.06 -1.40
C ALA A 35 -6.97 7.85 -1.11
N HIS A 36 -6.88 8.91 -0.30
CA HIS A 36 -7.97 9.85 -0.06
C HIS A 36 -8.55 10.43 -1.36
N ALA A 37 -7.67 10.91 -2.25
CA ALA A 37 -8.07 11.51 -3.52
C ALA A 37 -8.62 10.45 -4.51
N ASN A 38 -8.01 9.27 -4.54
CA ASN A 38 -8.39 8.15 -5.40
C ASN A 38 -9.79 7.64 -5.05
N TYR A 39 -10.10 7.49 -3.76
CA TYR A 39 -11.43 7.09 -3.31
C TYR A 39 -12.49 8.17 -3.58
N GLN A 40 -12.16 9.45 -3.48
CA GLN A 40 -13.05 10.53 -3.93
C GLN A 40 -13.33 10.42 -5.44
N ARG A 41 -12.29 10.17 -6.24
CA ARG A 41 -12.42 10.03 -7.68
C ARG A 41 -13.25 8.79 -8.06
N LEU A 42 -13.06 7.68 -7.36
CA LEU A 42 -13.88 6.47 -7.53
C LEU A 42 -15.34 6.73 -7.18
N ALA A 43 -15.63 7.55 -6.16
CA ALA A 43 -17.00 7.92 -5.80
C ALA A 43 -17.73 8.65 -6.94
N ASP A 44 -17.02 9.45 -7.73
CA ASP A 44 -17.58 10.08 -8.93
C ASP A 44 -17.84 9.06 -10.06
N LEU A 45 -16.99 8.04 -10.17
CA LEU A 45 -17.06 7.03 -11.23
C LEU A 45 -18.08 5.92 -10.94
N ILE A 46 -18.34 5.65 -9.66
CA ILE A 46 -19.24 4.59 -9.19
C ILE A 46 -20.32 5.23 -8.28
N PRO A 47 -21.27 5.99 -8.84
CA PRO A 47 -22.21 6.79 -8.06
C PRO A 47 -23.07 5.95 -7.09
N ASP A 48 -23.36 4.69 -7.45
CA ASP A 48 -24.16 3.78 -6.63
C ASP A 48 -23.51 3.42 -5.28
N THR A 49 -22.17 3.52 -5.18
CA THR A 49 -21.40 3.25 -3.96
C THR A 49 -20.65 4.49 -3.45
N ALA A 50 -20.97 5.68 -3.94
CA ALA A 50 -20.28 6.91 -3.64
C ALA A 50 -20.20 7.23 -2.14
N GLU A 51 -21.27 6.98 -1.37
CA GLU A 51 -21.27 7.24 0.07
C GLU A 51 -20.23 6.37 0.80
N GLN A 52 -20.13 5.09 0.44
CA GLN A 52 -19.15 4.16 1.00
C GLN A 52 -17.73 4.61 0.62
N LEU A 53 -17.49 4.91 -0.65
CA LEU A 53 -16.19 5.38 -1.15
C LEU A 53 -15.74 6.68 -0.49
N LEU A 54 -16.65 7.64 -0.28
CA LEU A 54 -16.35 8.87 0.46
C LEU A 54 -16.08 8.62 1.95
N SER A 55 -16.63 7.55 2.52
CA SER A 55 -16.29 7.12 3.87
C SER A 55 -14.88 6.54 3.95
N LEU A 56 -14.49 5.72 2.96
CA LEU A 56 -13.12 5.21 2.80
C LEU A 56 -12.13 6.35 2.63
N ALA A 57 -12.39 7.30 1.73
CA ALA A 57 -11.56 8.49 1.58
C ALA A 57 -11.35 9.23 2.92
N LYS A 58 -12.42 9.44 3.70
CA LYS A 58 -12.31 10.08 5.03
C LYS A 58 -11.47 9.29 6.01
N MET A 59 -11.36 7.97 5.86
CA MET A 59 -10.53 7.07 6.67
C MET A 59 -9.05 7.33 6.39
N GLU A 60 -8.63 7.38 5.14
CA GLU A 60 -7.26 7.72 4.74
C GLU A 60 -6.85 9.11 5.23
N GLY A 61 -7.77 10.07 5.17
CA GLY A 61 -7.54 11.40 5.73
C GLY A 61 -7.29 11.40 7.25
N ARG A 62 -7.71 10.36 7.98
CA ARG A 62 -7.37 10.15 9.40
C ARG A 62 -6.05 9.38 9.55
N HIS A 63 -5.81 8.34 8.75
CA HIS A 63 -4.55 7.59 8.73
C HIS A 63 -3.36 8.52 8.46
N MET A 64 -3.45 9.34 7.41
CA MET A 64 -2.47 10.38 7.07
C MET A 64 -2.12 11.25 8.30
N LYS A 65 -3.12 11.72 9.06
CA LYS A 65 -2.89 12.53 10.26
C LYS A 65 -2.21 11.77 11.39
N GLY A 66 -2.52 10.46 11.50
CA GLY A 66 -1.83 9.53 12.39
C GLY A 66 -0.35 9.43 12.05
N PHE A 67 -0.01 9.14 10.80
CA PHE A 67 1.38 9.04 10.36
C PHE A 67 2.14 10.36 10.38
N GLN A 68 1.47 11.49 10.16
CA GLN A 68 2.05 12.81 10.45
C GLN A 68 2.38 13.00 11.94
N ALA A 69 1.61 12.39 12.85
CA ALA A 69 1.91 12.43 14.27
C ALA A 69 3.11 11.54 14.62
N CYS A 70 3.31 10.42 13.93
CA CYS A 70 4.49 9.57 14.09
C CYS A 70 5.78 10.33 13.76
N GLY A 71 5.83 11.03 12.62
CA GLY A 71 6.98 11.90 12.27
C GLY A 71 7.24 12.99 13.32
N ARG A 72 6.19 13.67 13.80
CA ARG A 72 6.31 14.67 14.88
C ARG A 72 6.83 14.08 16.18
N ASN A 73 6.44 12.85 16.53
CA ASN A 73 6.88 12.17 17.75
C ASN A 73 8.39 11.91 17.76
N LEU A 74 9.00 11.72 16.59
CA LEU A 74 10.44 11.49 16.44
C LEU A 74 11.24 12.75 16.07
N ASP A 75 10.60 13.92 16.05
CA ASP A 75 11.16 15.18 15.57
C ASP A 75 11.71 15.07 14.12
N VAL A 76 11.01 14.29 13.28
CA VAL A 76 11.37 14.08 11.87
C VAL A 76 10.50 14.94 10.96
N THR A 77 11.12 15.64 10.01
CA THR A 77 10.42 16.32 8.92
C THR A 77 10.32 15.35 7.75
N PRO A 78 9.11 14.97 7.28
CA PRO A 78 8.96 14.03 6.18
C PRO A 78 9.42 14.64 4.85
N ASP A 79 10.18 13.88 4.06
CA ASP A 79 10.60 14.25 2.70
C ASP A 79 9.47 14.01 1.68
N MET A 80 8.55 14.97 1.62
CA MET A 80 7.38 14.88 0.73
C MET A 80 7.73 15.01 -0.77
N GLU A 81 8.91 15.51 -1.13
CA GLU A 81 9.34 15.56 -2.53
C GLU A 81 9.69 14.15 -3.00
N PHE A 82 10.51 13.45 -2.22
CA PHE A 82 10.84 12.04 -2.46
C PHE A 82 9.57 11.16 -2.57
N ALA A 83 8.60 11.35 -1.66
CA ALA A 83 7.39 10.55 -1.65
C ALA A 83 6.51 10.74 -2.89
N ARG A 84 6.39 11.97 -3.41
CA ARG A 84 5.65 12.22 -4.66
C ARG A 84 6.32 11.58 -5.86
N GLU A 85 7.64 11.67 -5.93
CA GLU A 85 8.41 11.00 -6.99
C GLU A 85 8.25 9.47 -6.91
N PHE A 86 8.26 8.91 -5.70
CA PHE A 86 8.08 7.49 -5.42
C PHE A 86 6.75 6.94 -5.97
N PHE A 87 5.64 7.66 -5.80
CA PHE A 87 4.32 7.21 -6.29
C PHE A 87 4.01 7.60 -7.73
N THR A 88 4.81 8.46 -8.36
CA THR A 88 4.50 9.07 -9.67
C THR A 88 4.02 8.07 -10.72
N GLY A 89 4.66 6.89 -10.83
CA GLY A 89 4.27 5.87 -11.80
C GLY A 89 2.86 5.32 -11.59
N LEU A 90 2.54 4.90 -10.36
CA LEU A 90 1.20 4.39 -10.02
C LEU A 90 0.16 5.51 -10.09
N HIS A 91 0.50 6.70 -9.60
CA HIS A 91 -0.37 7.87 -9.63
C HIS A 91 -0.79 8.21 -11.06
N GLN A 92 0.17 8.31 -11.99
CA GLN A 92 -0.11 8.62 -13.39
C GLN A 92 -1.01 7.55 -14.04
N ASN A 93 -0.76 6.28 -13.76
CA ASN A 93 -1.59 5.18 -14.29
C ASN A 93 -3.01 5.24 -13.73
N PHE A 94 -3.19 5.56 -12.45
CA PHE A 94 -4.51 5.76 -11.86
C PHE A 94 -5.25 6.93 -12.51
N GLN A 95 -4.60 8.10 -12.63
CA GLN A 95 -5.23 9.28 -13.23
C GLN A 95 -5.62 9.05 -14.70
N ALA A 96 -4.77 8.37 -15.46
CA ALA A 96 -5.07 8.00 -16.85
C ALA A 96 -6.29 7.05 -16.93
N ALA A 97 -6.33 6.01 -16.09
CA ALA A 97 -7.47 5.09 -16.02
C ALA A 97 -8.76 5.81 -15.62
N ALA A 98 -8.69 6.68 -14.60
CA ALA A 98 -9.84 7.45 -14.12
C ALA A 98 -10.37 8.46 -15.13
N ALA A 99 -9.49 9.04 -15.97
CA ALA A 99 -9.88 9.91 -17.08
C ALA A 99 -10.54 9.12 -18.23
N ALA A 100 -10.12 7.87 -18.43
CA ALA A 100 -10.68 6.96 -19.43
C ALA A 100 -11.94 6.20 -18.96
N GLY A 101 -12.36 6.38 -17.70
CA GLY A 101 -13.49 5.63 -17.12
C GLY A 101 -13.19 4.16 -16.84
N GLN A 102 -11.91 3.78 -16.76
CA GLN A 102 -11.45 2.41 -16.52
C GLN A 102 -11.49 2.08 -15.03
N ILE A 103 -12.70 1.86 -14.51
CA ILE A 103 -12.97 1.60 -13.09
C ILE A 103 -12.20 0.38 -12.59
N VAL A 104 -12.13 -0.70 -13.37
CA VAL A 104 -11.44 -1.94 -13.01
C VAL A 104 -9.95 -1.69 -12.79
N THR A 105 -9.31 -0.95 -13.69
CA THR A 105 -7.89 -0.55 -13.53
C THR A 105 -7.68 0.33 -12.30
N CYS A 106 -8.57 1.30 -12.05
CA CYS A 106 -8.50 2.17 -10.86
C CYS A 106 -8.59 1.36 -9.56
N LEU A 107 -9.54 0.41 -9.48
CA LEU A 107 -9.72 -0.46 -8.32
C LEU A 107 -8.54 -1.42 -8.13
N LEU A 108 -7.95 -1.95 -9.21
CA LEU A 108 -6.75 -2.76 -9.10
C LEU A 108 -5.57 -1.97 -8.53
N ILE A 109 -5.36 -0.73 -8.97
CA ILE A 109 -4.27 0.11 -8.46
C ILE A 109 -4.49 0.48 -7.00
N GLN A 110 -5.63 1.10 -6.68
CA GLN A 110 -5.90 1.56 -5.32
C GLN A 110 -6.21 0.38 -4.40
N ALA A 111 -7.34 -0.28 -4.63
CA ALA A 111 -7.95 -1.17 -3.66
C ALA A 111 -7.29 -2.56 -3.58
N LEU A 112 -6.35 -2.89 -4.47
CA LEU A 112 -5.56 -4.13 -4.39
C LEU A 112 -4.06 -3.83 -4.25
N ILE A 113 -3.43 -3.20 -5.25
CA ILE A 113 -1.97 -3.02 -5.24
C ILE A 113 -1.52 -2.13 -4.07
N ILE A 114 -2.11 -0.94 -3.92
CA ILE A 114 -1.72 0.00 -2.87
C ILE A 114 -2.12 -0.54 -1.50
N GLU A 115 -3.34 -1.07 -1.33
CA GLU A 115 -3.77 -1.64 -0.04
C GLU A 115 -2.90 -2.81 0.41
N CYS A 116 -2.62 -3.78 -0.48
CA CYS A 116 -1.76 -4.91 -0.14
C CYS A 116 -0.33 -4.45 0.17
N PHE A 117 0.17 -3.40 -0.50
CA PHE A 117 1.47 -2.82 -0.21
C PHE A 117 1.50 -2.13 1.17
N ALA A 118 0.45 -1.37 1.50
CA ALA A 118 0.29 -0.71 2.79
C ALA A 118 0.18 -1.72 3.93
N ILE A 119 -0.71 -2.71 3.81
CA ILE A 119 -0.88 -3.78 4.81
C ILE A 119 0.45 -4.51 5.05
N ALA A 120 1.17 -4.86 4.00
CA ALA A 120 2.49 -5.49 4.10
C ALA A 120 3.50 -4.61 4.85
N ALA A 121 3.63 -3.35 4.44
CA ALA A 121 4.51 -2.40 5.11
C ALA A 121 4.16 -2.23 6.60
N TYR A 122 2.89 -2.14 6.93
CA TYR A 122 2.41 -1.94 8.29
C TYR A 122 2.64 -3.17 9.18
N ASN A 123 2.35 -4.37 8.67
CA ASN A 123 2.60 -5.62 9.39
C ASN A 123 4.09 -5.82 9.70
N ILE A 124 4.97 -5.50 8.76
CA ILE A 124 6.42 -5.62 8.95
C ILE A 124 6.96 -4.49 9.84
N TYR A 125 6.36 -3.29 9.83
CA TYR A 125 6.79 -2.18 10.67
C TYR A 125 6.37 -2.32 12.14
N ILE A 126 5.18 -2.84 12.44
CA ILE A 126 4.63 -2.94 13.82
C ILE A 126 5.62 -3.56 14.84
N PRO A 127 6.29 -4.69 14.55
CA PRO A 127 7.23 -5.31 15.49
C PRO A 127 8.46 -4.45 15.82
N VAL A 128 8.87 -3.57 14.90
CA VAL A 128 10.11 -2.77 14.98
C VAL A 128 9.85 -1.27 15.24
N ALA A 129 8.60 -0.84 15.17
CA ALA A 129 8.16 0.52 15.47
C ALA A 129 8.39 0.92 16.93
N ASP A 130 8.58 2.22 17.17
CA ASP A 130 8.51 2.80 18.51
C ASP A 130 7.08 2.67 19.08
N ASP A 131 6.93 2.75 20.41
CA ASP A 131 5.65 2.49 21.08
C ASP A 131 4.51 3.42 20.62
N PHE A 132 4.82 4.66 20.24
CA PHE A 132 3.81 5.61 19.76
C PHE A 132 3.35 5.21 18.34
N ALA A 133 4.30 5.04 17.42
CA ALA A 133 3.99 4.69 16.04
C ALA A 133 3.31 3.31 15.95
N ARG A 134 3.77 2.32 16.74
CA ARG A 134 3.16 0.98 16.80
C ARG A 134 1.65 1.06 17.05
N LYS A 135 1.23 1.81 18.06
CA LYS A 135 -0.19 1.93 18.42
C LYS A 135 -1.03 2.58 17.34
N ILE A 136 -0.46 3.55 16.61
CA ILE A 136 -1.12 4.18 15.46
C ILE A 136 -1.28 3.15 14.34
N THR A 137 -0.18 2.49 13.96
CA THR A 137 -0.17 1.52 12.86
C THR A 137 -1.08 0.33 13.12
N GLU A 138 -1.12 -0.21 14.35
CA GLU A 138 -2.06 -1.28 14.74
C GLU A 138 -3.54 -0.88 14.61
N GLY A 139 -3.84 0.42 14.76
CA GLY A 139 -5.18 0.97 14.52
C GLY A 139 -5.49 1.02 13.04
N VAL A 140 -4.56 1.51 12.24
CA VAL A 140 -4.66 1.66 10.79
C VAL A 140 -4.84 0.30 10.10
N VAL A 141 -4.03 -0.71 10.42
CA VAL A 141 -4.12 -2.06 9.81
C VAL A 141 -5.52 -2.67 9.89
N LYS A 142 -6.26 -2.43 10.98
CA LYS A 142 -7.63 -2.94 11.13
C LYS A 142 -8.61 -2.27 10.17
N ASP A 143 -8.38 -1.00 9.90
CA ASP A 143 -9.16 -0.17 9.00
C ASP A 143 -8.83 -0.52 7.52
N GLU A 144 -7.56 -0.82 7.19
CA GLU A 144 -7.14 -1.17 5.81
C GLU A 144 -7.83 -2.41 5.22
N TYR A 145 -8.18 -3.39 6.06
CA TYR A 145 -8.95 -4.55 5.57
C TYR A 145 -10.33 -4.15 5.04
N LEU A 146 -10.88 -2.99 5.44
CA LEU A 146 -12.14 -2.48 4.89
C LEU A 146 -11.93 -1.90 3.48
N HIS A 147 -10.79 -1.26 3.21
CA HIS A 147 -10.38 -0.75 1.90
C HIS A 147 -10.23 -1.88 0.90
N LEU A 148 -9.39 -2.86 1.25
CA LEU A 148 -9.15 -4.05 0.43
C LEU A 148 -10.45 -4.81 0.14
N ASN A 149 -11.27 -5.03 1.16
CA ASN A 149 -12.54 -5.76 1.02
C ASN A 149 -13.54 -5.06 0.08
N PHE A 150 -13.60 -3.72 0.04
CA PHE A 150 -14.46 -3.02 -0.91
C PHE A 150 -14.06 -3.32 -2.36
N GLY A 151 -12.76 -3.19 -2.67
CA GLY A 151 -12.23 -3.46 -4.00
C GLY A 151 -12.44 -4.91 -4.43
N GLU A 152 -12.11 -5.85 -3.55
CA GLU A 152 -12.31 -7.27 -3.77
C GLU A 152 -13.76 -7.61 -4.10
N GLU A 153 -14.72 -7.18 -3.26
CA GLU A 153 -16.12 -7.54 -3.44
C GLU A 153 -16.72 -6.90 -4.70
N TRP A 154 -16.33 -5.67 -5.05
CA TRP A 154 -16.75 -5.05 -6.31
C TRP A 154 -16.20 -5.81 -7.52
N LEU A 155 -14.90 -6.12 -7.52
CA LEU A 155 -14.24 -6.82 -8.63
C LEU A 155 -14.74 -8.25 -8.78
N LYS A 156 -15.00 -8.94 -7.67
CA LYS A 156 -15.62 -10.27 -7.63
C LYS A 156 -17.01 -10.29 -8.21
N ALA A 157 -17.86 -9.33 -7.83
CA ALA A 157 -19.22 -9.21 -8.38
C ALA A 157 -19.22 -8.96 -9.89
N ASN A 158 -18.14 -8.39 -10.42
CA ASN A 158 -17.98 -8.03 -11.83
C ASN A 158 -16.89 -8.87 -12.54
N PHE A 159 -16.49 -10.02 -11.99
CA PHE A 159 -15.25 -10.70 -12.37
C PHE A 159 -15.17 -11.07 -13.84
N GLU A 160 -16.22 -11.70 -14.40
CA GLU A 160 -16.22 -12.14 -15.80
C GLU A 160 -16.02 -10.99 -16.79
N ALA A 161 -16.60 -9.83 -16.50
CA ALA A 161 -16.43 -8.62 -17.31
C ALA A 161 -15.09 -7.92 -17.06
N SER A 162 -14.54 -8.07 -15.85
CA SER A 162 -13.34 -7.35 -15.39
C SER A 162 -12.04 -8.10 -15.67
N LYS A 163 -12.08 -9.43 -15.83
CA LYS A 163 -10.90 -10.31 -15.83
C LYS A 163 -9.83 -9.87 -16.82
N ALA A 164 -10.20 -9.58 -18.07
CA ALA A 164 -9.24 -9.21 -19.11
C ALA A 164 -8.55 -7.87 -18.80
N GLU A 165 -9.30 -6.90 -18.27
CA GLU A 165 -8.74 -5.60 -17.86
C GLU A 165 -7.86 -5.76 -16.61
N LEU A 166 -8.26 -6.57 -15.62
CA LEU A 166 -7.45 -6.89 -14.45
C LEU A 166 -6.08 -7.49 -14.83
N GLU A 167 -6.07 -8.45 -15.77
CA GLU A 167 -4.81 -9.04 -16.25
C GLU A 167 -3.91 -8.00 -16.93
N ALA A 168 -4.49 -7.10 -17.73
CA ALA A 168 -3.77 -6.02 -18.41
C ALA A 168 -3.24 -4.97 -17.43
N ALA A 169 -4.08 -4.51 -16.51
CA ALA A 169 -3.75 -3.55 -15.48
C ALA A 169 -2.67 -4.10 -14.53
N ASN A 170 -2.77 -5.37 -14.12
CA ASN A 170 -1.72 -6.04 -13.35
C ASN A 170 -0.38 -6.03 -14.07
N ARG A 171 -0.36 -6.37 -15.38
CA ARG A 171 0.89 -6.39 -16.16
C ARG A 171 1.55 -5.01 -16.22
N GLN A 172 0.76 -3.95 -16.24
CA GLN A 172 1.25 -2.57 -16.31
C GLN A 172 1.73 -2.05 -14.95
N ASN A 173 1.05 -2.41 -13.85
CA ASN A 173 1.24 -1.77 -12.55
C ASN A 173 2.06 -2.60 -11.56
N LEU A 174 1.99 -3.93 -11.60
CA LEU A 174 2.74 -4.78 -10.67
C LEU A 174 4.27 -4.60 -10.76
N PRO A 175 4.89 -4.38 -11.95
CA PRO A 175 6.32 -4.07 -12.03
C PRO A 175 6.73 -2.81 -11.25
N LEU A 176 5.84 -1.82 -11.13
CA LEU A 176 6.11 -0.60 -10.38
C LEU A 176 6.25 -0.87 -8.88
N VAL A 177 5.47 -1.82 -8.34
CA VAL A 177 5.59 -2.25 -6.94
C VAL A 177 6.98 -2.80 -6.65
N TRP A 178 7.57 -3.57 -7.57
CA TRP A 178 8.94 -4.08 -7.40
C TRP A 178 9.98 -2.98 -7.47
N GLN A 179 9.80 -2.01 -8.36
CA GLN A 179 10.67 -0.82 -8.41
C GLN A 179 10.59 -0.03 -7.10
N MET A 180 9.38 0.17 -6.58
CA MET A 180 9.12 0.81 -5.29
C MET A 180 9.82 0.06 -4.14
N LEU A 181 9.61 -1.26 -4.02
CA LEU A 181 10.27 -2.10 -3.01
C LEU A 181 11.81 -2.08 -3.11
N ASN A 182 12.35 -2.02 -4.33
CA ASN A 182 13.79 -1.87 -4.54
C ASN A 182 14.30 -0.49 -4.09
N GLN A 183 13.54 0.57 -4.38
CA GLN A 183 13.91 1.95 -4.09
C GLN A 183 13.96 2.23 -2.58
N VAL A 184 13.09 1.60 -1.78
CA VAL A 184 13.03 1.82 -0.32
C VAL A 184 13.82 0.81 0.50
N ALA A 185 14.46 -0.18 -0.12
CA ALA A 185 15.07 -1.29 0.60
C ALA A 185 16.12 -0.85 1.63
N ALA A 186 16.93 0.16 1.32
CA ALA A 186 17.95 0.66 2.24
C ALA A 186 17.31 1.37 3.46
N ASP A 187 16.33 2.25 3.23
CA ASP A 187 15.64 2.95 4.32
C ASP A 187 14.81 1.99 5.19
N ALA A 188 14.13 1.03 4.54
CA ALA A 188 13.41 -0.03 5.23
C ALA A 188 14.34 -0.85 6.14
N GLN A 189 15.54 -1.18 5.66
CA GLN A 189 16.55 -1.89 6.46
C GLN A 189 16.99 -1.09 7.70
N GLU A 190 17.20 0.22 7.58
CA GLU A 190 17.53 1.09 8.73
C GLU A 190 16.38 1.17 9.76
N LEU A 191 15.14 0.95 9.31
CA LEU A 191 13.96 0.82 10.16
C LEU A 191 13.76 -0.60 10.72
N GLY A 192 14.63 -1.56 10.39
CA GLY A 192 14.51 -2.97 10.78
C GLY A 192 13.47 -3.76 9.99
N MET A 193 13.06 -3.26 8.82
CA MET A 193 12.10 -3.90 7.93
C MET A 193 12.83 -4.60 6.79
N GLU A 194 12.90 -5.93 6.85
CA GLU A 194 13.54 -6.74 5.82
C GLU A 194 12.73 -6.73 4.51
N LYS A 195 13.42 -6.48 3.40
CA LYS A 195 12.79 -6.42 2.08
C LYS A 195 12.11 -7.73 1.72
N GLU A 196 12.74 -8.86 2.00
CA GLU A 196 12.18 -10.18 1.72
C GLU A 196 10.86 -10.40 2.47
N ALA A 197 10.75 -9.90 3.70
CA ALA A 197 9.52 -9.99 4.48
C ALA A 197 8.42 -9.08 3.91
N LEU A 198 8.75 -7.86 3.46
CA LEU A 198 7.82 -6.98 2.76
C LEU A 198 7.28 -7.62 1.47
N VAL A 199 8.17 -8.25 0.73
CA VAL A 199 7.83 -8.97 -0.50
C VAL A 199 6.90 -10.15 -0.20
N GLU A 200 7.23 -10.96 0.80
CA GLU A 200 6.44 -12.13 1.18
C GLU A 200 5.02 -11.72 1.59
N ASP A 201 4.88 -10.75 2.50
CA ASP A 201 3.57 -10.33 3.01
C ASP A 201 2.71 -9.69 1.91
N PHE A 202 3.32 -8.87 1.03
CA PHE A 202 2.63 -8.31 -0.13
C PHE A 202 2.10 -9.40 -1.07
N MET A 203 2.94 -10.40 -1.40
CA MET A 203 2.57 -11.46 -2.34
C MET A 203 1.50 -12.39 -1.78
N ILE A 204 1.51 -12.63 -0.47
CA ILE A 204 0.45 -13.36 0.23
C ILE A 204 -0.86 -12.57 0.14
N SER A 205 -0.87 -11.32 0.62
CA SER A 205 -2.08 -10.49 0.64
C SER A 205 -2.67 -10.30 -0.76
N TYR A 206 -1.85 -9.94 -1.74
CA TYR A 206 -2.29 -9.72 -3.12
C TYR A 206 -2.75 -11.03 -3.79
N GLY A 207 -2.07 -12.15 -3.52
CA GLY A 207 -2.47 -13.46 -4.02
C GLY A 207 -3.83 -13.93 -3.46
N GLU A 208 -4.05 -13.72 -2.16
CA GLU A 208 -5.33 -13.99 -1.50
C GLU A 208 -6.46 -13.12 -2.08
N ALA A 209 -6.21 -11.83 -2.28
CA ALA A 209 -7.18 -10.91 -2.89
C ALA A 209 -7.57 -11.36 -4.31
N LEU A 210 -6.59 -11.70 -5.16
CA LEU A 210 -6.87 -12.22 -6.50
C LEU A 210 -7.64 -13.55 -6.46
N SER A 211 -7.33 -14.43 -5.51
CA SER A 211 -8.07 -15.68 -5.30
C SER A 211 -9.53 -15.41 -4.91
N ASN A 212 -9.77 -14.49 -3.98
CA ASN A 212 -11.11 -14.11 -3.52
C ASN A 212 -11.98 -13.52 -4.64
N ILE A 213 -11.36 -12.76 -5.54
CA ILE A 213 -12.00 -12.17 -6.73
C ILE A 213 -12.43 -13.25 -7.73
N GLY A 214 -11.68 -14.35 -7.84
CA GLY A 214 -12.02 -15.49 -8.70
C GLY A 214 -10.90 -16.00 -9.60
N PHE A 215 -9.66 -15.50 -9.46
CA PHE A 215 -8.54 -16.02 -10.23
C PHE A 215 -8.13 -17.42 -9.77
N SER A 216 -7.78 -18.28 -10.72
CA SER A 216 -7.24 -19.60 -10.40
C SER A 216 -5.81 -19.51 -9.86
N PRO A 217 -5.31 -20.52 -9.13
CA PRO A 217 -3.90 -20.54 -8.70
C PRO A 217 -2.91 -20.38 -9.86
N ARG A 218 -3.25 -20.91 -11.05
CA ARG A 218 -2.44 -20.74 -12.26
C ARG A 218 -2.43 -19.29 -12.75
N ASP A 219 -3.57 -18.63 -12.70
CA ASP A 219 -3.68 -17.21 -13.08
C ASP A 219 -2.87 -16.34 -12.13
N ILE A 220 -3.00 -16.56 -10.82
CA ILE A 220 -2.27 -15.83 -9.78
C ILE A 220 -0.76 -15.96 -9.99
N MET A 221 -0.24 -17.19 -10.13
CA MET A 221 1.18 -17.41 -10.40
C MET A 221 1.68 -16.67 -11.66
N ARG A 222 0.88 -16.67 -12.73
CA ARG A 222 1.20 -15.95 -13.97
C ARG A 222 1.19 -14.43 -13.76
N MET A 223 0.20 -13.91 -13.03
CA MET A 223 0.06 -12.48 -12.74
C MET A 223 1.19 -11.98 -11.85
N SER A 224 1.51 -12.71 -10.79
CA SER A 224 2.64 -12.51 -9.90
C SER A 224 3.98 -12.46 -10.64
N ALA A 225 4.20 -13.37 -11.59
CA ALA A 225 5.44 -13.43 -12.37
C ALA A 225 5.66 -12.20 -13.28
N HIS A 226 4.61 -11.47 -13.67
CA HIS A 226 4.78 -10.22 -14.42
C HIS A 226 5.59 -9.19 -13.63
N GLY A 227 5.47 -9.20 -12.31
CA GLY A 227 6.22 -8.30 -11.47
C GLY A 227 7.74 -8.56 -11.49
N LEU A 228 8.16 -9.81 -11.72
CA LEU A 228 9.56 -10.18 -11.86
C LEU A 228 10.21 -9.71 -13.17
N ALA A 229 9.43 -9.12 -14.08
CA ALA A 229 9.92 -8.53 -15.32
C ALA A 229 10.36 -7.06 -15.17
N ALA A 230 10.38 -6.54 -13.94
CA ALA A 230 10.80 -5.19 -13.57
C ALA A 230 12.33 -5.00 -13.60
#